data_AF-A0A248UEL5-F1
#
_entry.id   AF-A0A248UEL5-F1
#
_cell.length_a   1.000
_cell.length_b   1.000
_cell.length_c   1.000
_cell.angle_alpha   90.00
_cell.angle_beta   90.00
_cell.angle_gamma   90.00
#
_symmetry.space_group_name_H-M   'P 1'
#
loop_
_entity.id
_entity.type
_entity.pdbx_description
1 polymer ?
#
loop_
_entity_poly.entity_id
_entity_poly.type
_entity_poly.pdbx_seq_one_letter_code
_entity_poly.pdbx_strand_id
1 'polypeptide(L)'
;MMSGPISEVGIIGAGIMGIGIAETMAAADLKVYLFDQLPGKAETAKRDLSKRLDTRVARGKLEAAKAANTLDQIIPIAALKELASASLVIEAIVEDLGVKRELIASLEAHLSPQTIIATNTSSLSVTAIAGKAENPQHVVGFHFFNPVPLMRVVEVIKGALTSDAVLERLKELAERIGHRPVMAADTPGFIVNHAGRAYGTEALAMIRESVADFTTIDAILRDAAGFRMGPFELLDLTGLDVSHPVMEAIYGQYYQEPRYRPSVITRQRLDAGLLGRKSGRGFYDYSDDSITITTTDEQGSLPKSVTIIGDTPEKALQKVAELAGVQISDDARSSPLVLIGLIGDDLTSTIVREGLDAANTIGFDPLFGVDKHRTLIASPGATDNVREQALALAQSDGVKASVVEDTCGTVCQRVLAMIVNIAADIVHQKIASVDDLDAAVRLGLGYPHGPLEWGDRIGADMIVRILDAIHERTGDPRYRASLWLRRRAELKLPLAEYN
;
A
#
# COMPACT_ATOMS: atom_id res chain seq x y z
N MET A 1 4.29 37.04 -17.38
CA MET A 1 3.51 35.90 -16.86
C MET A 1 3.34 34.91 -18.00
N MET A 2 3.94 33.73 -17.93
CA MET A 2 3.55 32.64 -18.84
C MET A 2 2.20 32.11 -18.36
N SER A 3 1.11 32.62 -18.94
CA SER A 3 -0.28 32.29 -18.60
C SER A 3 -0.91 31.27 -19.55
N GLY A 4 -0.10 30.56 -20.33
CA GLY A 4 -0.58 29.57 -21.30
C GLY A 4 -0.63 28.15 -20.72
N PRO A 5 -1.58 27.32 -21.14
CA PRO A 5 -1.61 25.91 -20.76
C PRO A 5 -0.35 25.19 -21.25
N ILE A 6 0.09 24.17 -20.52
CA ILE A 6 1.22 23.32 -20.92
C ILE A 6 0.83 22.55 -22.20
N SER A 7 1.58 22.75 -23.28
CA SER A 7 1.33 22.13 -24.58
C SER A 7 2.52 21.31 -25.10
N GLU A 8 3.75 21.68 -24.73
CA GLU A 8 4.98 20.98 -25.07
C GLU A 8 5.71 20.52 -23.80
N VAL A 9 6.00 19.22 -23.74
CA VAL A 9 6.60 18.54 -22.59
C VAL A 9 7.87 17.80 -23.01
N GLY A 10 8.96 17.98 -22.29
CA GLY A 10 10.15 17.14 -22.38
C GLY A 10 10.08 15.97 -21.40
N ILE A 11 10.46 14.76 -21.82
CA ILE A 11 10.59 13.60 -20.94
C ILE A 11 12.04 13.10 -21.04
N ILE A 12 12.73 13.07 -19.89
CA ILE A 12 14.13 12.63 -19.79
C ILE A 12 14.19 11.21 -19.23
N GLY A 13 14.70 10.28 -20.04
CA GLY A 13 14.75 8.86 -19.75
C GLY A 13 13.67 8.11 -20.53
N ALA A 14 14.06 7.17 -21.38
CA ALA A 14 13.15 6.35 -22.19
C ALA A 14 12.96 4.94 -21.60
N GLY A 15 13.08 4.81 -20.28
CA GLY A 15 12.75 3.59 -19.54
C GLY A 15 11.24 3.35 -19.42
N ILE A 16 10.85 2.38 -18.58
CA ILE A 16 9.44 1.97 -18.38
C ILE A 16 8.57 3.17 -17.95
N MET A 17 9.03 3.93 -16.94
CA MET A 17 8.28 5.09 -16.45
C MET A 17 8.23 6.21 -17.50
N GLY A 18 9.37 6.57 -18.07
CA GLY A 18 9.45 7.66 -19.05
C GLY A 18 8.57 7.43 -20.29
N ILE A 19 8.58 6.23 -20.88
CA ILE A 19 7.70 5.94 -22.02
C ILE A 19 6.22 5.89 -21.63
N GLY A 20 5.90 5.48 -20.39
CA GLY A 20 4.53 5.50 -19.88
C GLY A 20 4.01 6.92 -19.61
N ILE A 21 4.85 7.81 -19.10
CA ILE A 21 4.54 9.24 -18.95
C ILE A 21 4.38 9.88 -20.33
N ALA A 22 5.29 9.59 -21.27
CA ALA A 22 5.20 10.08 -22.64
C ALA A 22 3.90 9.63 -23.33
N GLU A 23 3.52 8.35 -23.21
CA GLU A 23 2.24 7.81 -23.70
C GLU A 23 1.04 8.59 -23.12
N THR A 24 1.06 8.83 -21.80
CA THR A 24 -0.03 9.51 -21.09
C THR A 24 -0.18 10.97 -21.52
N MET A 25 0.92 11.71 -21.63
CA MET A 25 0.91 13.10 -22.09
C MET A 25 0.47 13.19 -23.55
N ALA A 26 1.01 12.34 -24.42
CA ALA A 26 0.67 12.32 -25.84
C ALA A 26 -0.79 11.92 -26.10
N ALA A 27 -1.36 11.02 -25.30
CA ALA A 27 -2.77 10.64 -25.39
C ALA A 27 -3.73 11.78 -25.00
N ALA A 28 -3.24 12.83 -24.33
CA ALA A 28 -3.98 14.06 -24.00
C ALA A 28 -3.66 15.22 -24.96
N ASP A 29 -3.14 14.90 -26.15
CA ASP A 29 -2.79 15.84 -27.23
C ASP A 29 -1.71 16.86 -26.83
N LEU A 30 -0.77 16.46 -25.96
CA LEU A 30 0.46 17.23 -25.71
C LEU A 30 1.57 16.75 -26.64
N LYS A 31 2.35 17.69 -27.18
CA LYS A 31 3.57 17.38 -27.93
C LYS A 31 4.67 16.97 -26.94
N VAL A 32 5.23 15.78 -27.12
CA VAL A 32 6.19 15.18 -26.19
C VAL A 32 7.55 15.02 -26.85
N TYR A 33 8.58 15.66 -26.33
CA TYR A 33 9.97 15.39 -26.71
C TYR A 33 10.54 14.31 -25.79
N LEU A 34 10.96 13.18 -26.36
CA LEU A 34 11.52 12.06 -25.60
C LEU A 34 13.04 12.00 -25.78
N PHE A 35 13.79 12.12 -24.69
CA PHE A 35 15.23 12.07 -24.70
C PHE A 35 15.75 10.91 -23.84
N ASP A 36 16.83 10.27 -24.29
CA ASP A 36 17.64 9.37 -23.47
C ASP A 36 19.11 9.56 -23.86
N GLN A 37 20.01 9.44 -22.87
CA GLN A 37 21.45 9.61 -23.12
C GLN A 37 22.02 8.50 -24.01
N LEU A 38 21.40 7.32 -24.02
CA LEU A 38 21.80 6.22 -24.90
C LEU A 38 21.26 6.44 -26.32
N PRO A 39 22.12 6.60 -27.34
CA PRO A 39 21.68 6.82 -28.71
C PRO A 39 20.74 5.72 -29.20
N GLY A 40 19.63 6.10 -29.85
CA GLY A 40 18.65 5.17 -30.41
C GLY A 40 17.63 4.59 -29.40
N LYS A 41 17.80 4.87 -28.09
CA LYS A 41 16.92 4.30 -27.05
C LYS A 41 15.53 4.95 -27.04
N ALA A 42 15.43 6.26 -27.26
CA ALA A 42 14.15 6.96 -27.37
C ALA A 42 13.31 6.45 -28.56
N GLU A 43 13.95 6.23 -29.71
CA GLU A 43 13.36 5.68 -30.92
C GLU A 43 12.91 4.23 -30.72
N THR A 44 13.72 3.44 -30.02
CA THR A 44 13.37 2.05 -29.67
C THR A 44 12.17 2.01 -28.73
N ALA A 45 12.15 2.86 -27.70
CA ALA A 45 11.03 2.96 -26.76
C ALA A 45 9.73 3.38 -27.47
N LYS A 46 9.77 4.35 -28.40
CA LYS A 46 8.63 4.73 -29.24
C LYS A 46 8.16 3.57 -30.11
N ARG A 47 9.08 2.82 -30.73
CA ARG A 47 8.75 1.65 -31.55
C ARG A 47 8.07 0.55 -30.74
N ASP A 48 8.53 0.28 -29.53
CA ASP A 48 7.94 -0.73 -28.67
C ASP A 48 6.58 -0.28 -28.11
N LEU A 49 6.42 1.02 -27.85
CA LEU A 49 5.10 1.60 -27.56
C LEU A 49 4.12 1.37 -28.72
N SER A 50 4.55 1.59 -29.98
CA SER A 50 3.71 1.31 -31.16
C SER A 50 3.15 -0.10 -31.14
N LYS A 51 4.00 -1.12 -30.93
CA LYS A 51 3.56 -2.53 -30.85
C LYS A 51 2.53 -2.76 -29.73
N ARG A 52 2.70 -2.10 -28.58
CA ARG A 52 1.74 -2.19 -27.46
C ARG A 52 0.40 -1.57 -27.82
N LEU A 53 0.41 -0.41 -28.48
CA LEU A 53 -0.81 0.26 -28.94
C LEU A 53 -1.51 -0.56 -30.02
N ASP A 54 -0.78 -1.13 -30.98
CA ASP A 54 -1.32 -2.03 -32.01
C ASP A 54 -2.01 -3.24 -31.38
N THR A 55 -1.42 -3.81 -30.33
CA THR A 55 -2.04 -4.91 -29.57
C THR A 55 -3.34 -4.49 -28.89
N ARG A 56 -3.42 -3.25 -28.36
CA ARG A 56 -4.67 -2.72 -27.77
C ARG A 56 -5.73 -2.45 -28.84
N VAL A 57 -5.34 -1.96 -30.01
CA VAL A 57 -6.22 -1.78 -31.17
C VAL A 57 -6.78 -3.11 -31.65
N ALA A 58 -5.93 -4.13 -31.83
CA ALA A 58 -6.34 -5.47 -32.23
C ALA A 58 -7.31 -6.12 -31.23
N ARG A 59 -7.20 -5.77 -29.93
CA ARG A 59 -8.13 -6.22 -28.87
C ARG A 59 -9.38 -5.33 -28.71
N GLY A 60 -9.58 -4.33 -29.57
CA GLY A 60 -10.71 -3.40 -29.50
C GLY A 60 -10.69 -2.47 -28.29
N LYS A 61 -9.55 -2.34 -27.61
CA LYS A 61 -9.40 -1.48 -26.41
C LYS A 61 -8.98 -0.05 -26.72
N LEU A 62 -8.62 0.24 -27.98
CA LEU A 62 -8.19 1.56 -28.45
C LEU A 62 -8.53 1.72 -29.94
N GLU A 63 -8.92 2.91 -30.37
CA GLU A 63 -9.14 3.22 -31.78
C GLU A 63 -7.81 3.42 -32.52
N ALA A 64 -7.70 2.91 -33.75
CA ALA A 64 -6.48 3.02 -34.56
C ALA A 64 -6.05 4.48 -34.78
N ALA A 65 -7.00 5.39 -35.02
CA ALA A 65 -6.71 6.82 -35.20
C ALA A 65 -6.12 7.47 -33.94
N LYS A 66 -6.64 7.10 -32.75
CA LYS A 66 -6.11 7.58 -31.47
C LYS A 66 -4.70 7.05 -31.21
N ALA A 67 -4.45 5.77 -31.49
CA ALA A 67 -3.13 5.17 -31.37
C ALA A 67 -2.09 5.88 -32.26
N ALA A 68 -2.42 6.13 -33.52
CA ALA A 68 -1.57 6.85 -34.46
C ALA A 68 -1.29 8.28 -33.98
N ASN A 69 -2.33 9.03 -33.60
CA ASN A 69 -2.17 10.40 -33.08
C ASN A 69 -1.27 10.44 -31.84
N THR A 70 -1.44 9.52 -30.87
CA THR A 70 -0.57 9.43 -29.70
C THR A 70 0.89 9.20 -30.08
N LEU A 71 1.18 8.35 -31.07
CA LEU A 71 2.56 8.12 -31.53
C LEU A 71 3.14 9.34 -32.25
N ASP A 72 2.35 10.04 -33.05
CA ASP A 72 2.79 11.22 -33.79
C ASP A 72 3.18 12.39 -32.87
N GLN A 73 2.53 12.50 -31.71
CA GLN A 73 2.87 13.50 -30.69
C GLN A 73 4.20 13.22 -29.97
N ILE A 74 4.73 11.99 -30.02
CA ILE A 74 5.99 11.63 -29.35
C ILE A 74 7.16 11.79 -30.33
N ILE A 75 8.05 12.73 -30.06
CA ILE A 75 9.19 13.09 -30.92
C ILE A 75 10.47 12.73 -30.18
N PRO A 76 11.16 11.63 -30.57
CA PRO A 76 12.51 11.36 -30.09
C PRO A 76 13.45 12.50 -30.48
N ILE A 77 14.25 12.99 -29.53
CA ILE A 77 15.25 14.05 -29.73
C ILE A 77 16.65 13.55 -29.41
N ALA A 78 17.66 14.13 -30.06
CA ALA A 78 19.05 13.70 -29.91
C ALA A 78 19.85 14.54 -28.91
N ALA A 79 19.36 15.74 -28.56
CA ALA A 79 20.04 16.64 -27.64
C ALA A 79 19.08 17.47 -26.78
N LEU A 80 19.47 17.74 -25.53
CA LEU A 80 18.69 18.53 -24.57
C LEU A 80 18.33 19.93 -25.07
N LYS A 81 19.16 20.56 -25.91
CA LYS A 81 18.88 21.88 -26.52
C LYS A 81 17.59 21.91 -27.36
N GLU A 82 17.11 20.76 -27.83
CA GLU A 82 15.84 20.65 -28.57
C GLU A 82 14.62 20.86 -27.67
N LEU A 83 14.80 20.91 -26.34
CA LEU A 83 13.77 21.21 -25.35
C LEU A 83 13.55 22.70 -25.11
N ALA A 84 14.23 23.59 -25.83
CA ALA A 84 14.19 25.04 -25.58
C ALA A 84 12.76 25.64 -25.62
N SER A 85 11.82 25.02 -26.35
CA SER A 85 10.41 25.43 -26.40
C SER A 85 9.53 24.76 -25.35
N ALA A 86 10.02 23.76 -24.63
CA ALA A 86 9.25 23.02 -23.64
C ALA A 86 8.99 23.89 -22.40
N SER A 87 7.73 23.90 -21.96
CA SER A 87 7.29 24.63 -20.76
C SER A 87 7.34 23.77 -19.49
N LEU A 88 7.46 22.45 -19.67
CA LEU A 88 7.63 21.43 -18.64
C LEU A 88 8.64 20.39 -19.13
N VAL A 89 9.57 19.99 -18.27
CA VAL A 89 10.44 18.84 -18.46
C VAL A 89 10.26 17.89 -17.27
N ILE A 90 10.03 16.60 -17.53
CA ILE A 90 9.86 15.56 -16.50
C ILE A 90 11.04 14.60 -16.57
N GLU A 91 11.76 14.49 -15.47
CA GLU A 91 12.89 13.59 -15.27
C GLU A 91 12.42 12.22 -14.76
N ALA A 92 12.81 11.15 -15.44
CA ALA A 92 12.56 9.75 -15.08
C ALA A 92 13.80 8.87 -15.40
N ILE A 93 14.96 9.26 -14.88
CA ILE A 93 16.25 8.57 -14.99
C ILE A 93 16.58 7.78 -13.71
N VAL A 94 17.81 7.28 -13.62
CA VAL A 94 18.33 6.54 -12.46
C VAL A 94 18.10 7.29 -11.15
N GLU A 95 17.75 6.55 -10.10
CA GLU A 95 17.42 7.07 -8.78
C GLU A 95 18.69 7.42 -7.97
N ASP A 96 19.49 8.35 -8.49
CA ASP A 96 20.71 8.86 -7.88
C ASP A 96 20.66 10.40 -7.76
N LEU A 97 20.96 10.93 -6.56
CA LEU A 97 20.88 12.36 -6.28
C LEU A 97 21.93 13.18 -7.06
N GLY A 98 23.13 12.64 -7.25
CA GLY A 98 24.21 13.30 -8.01
C GLY A 98 23.83 13.45 -9.47
N VAL A 99 23.43 12.34 -10.09
CA VAL A 99 23.02 12.31 -11.51
C VAL A 99 21.83 13.25 -11.77
N LYS A 100 20.82 13.26 -10.90
CA LYS A 100 19.66 14.15 -11.05
C LYS A 100 20.04 15.64 -10.94
N ARG A 101 20.95 16.00 -10.03
CA ARG A 101 21.45 17.38 -9.91
C ARG A 101 22.25 17.82 -11.14
N GLU A 102 23.11 16.95 -11.67
CA GLU A 102 23.86 17.22 -12.90
C GLU A 102 22.94 17.42 -14.11
N LEU A 103 21.87 16.62 -14.19
CA LEU A 103 20.86 16.79 -15.23
C LEU A 103 20.14 18.15 -15.09
N ILE A 104 19.72 18.55 -13.88
CA ILE A 104 19.05 19.85 -13.68
C ILE A 104 19.95 21.00 -14.14
N ALA A 105 21.23 21.00 -13.73
CA ALA A 105 22.18 22.03 -14.17
C ALA A 105 22.34 22.07 -15.70
N SER A 106 22.35 20.89 -16.34
CA SER A 106 22.43 20.78 -17.80
C SER A 106 21.16 21.27 -18.50
N LEU A 107 19.98 21.06 -17.90
CA LEU A 107 18.70 21.54 -18.41
C LEU A 107 18.60 23.06 -18.28
N GLU A 108 18.99 23.65 -17.15
CA GLU A 108 18.96 25.11 -16.94
C GLU A 108 19.81 25.89 -17.96
N ALA A 109 20.88 25.29 -18.47
CA ALA A 109 21.70 25.88 -19.54
C ALA A 109 20.98 25.98 -20.92
N HIS A 110 19.85 25.29 -21.08
CA HIS A 110 19.14 25.17 -22.37
C HIS A 110 17.67 25.62 -22.31
N LEU A 111 17.10 25.69 -21.11
CA LEU A 111 15.70 26.01 -20.90
C LEU A 111 15.50 27.49 -20.51
N SER A 112 14.26 27.96 -20.66
CA SER A 112 13.89 29.25 -20.07
C SER A 112 13.97 29.17 -18.54
N PRO A 113 14.36 30.25 -17.83
CA PRO A 113 14.29 30.30 -16.37
C PRO A 113 12.88 30.08 -15.79
N GLN A 114 11.83 30.15 -16.61
CA GLN A 114 10.44 29.89 -16.23
C GLN A 114 9.95 28.46 -16.54
N THR A 115 10.77 27.63 -17.19
CA THR A 115 10.41 26.24 -17.50
C THR A 115 10.33 25.43 -16.21
N ILE A 116 9.26 24.65 -16.05
CA ILE A 116 9.10 23.75 -14.91
C ILE A 116 9.99 22.52 -15.13
N ILE A 117 10.80 22.17 -14.13
CA ILE A 117 11.58 20.93 -14.11
C ILE A 117 11.00 20.02 -13.03
N ALA A 118 10.27 19.00 -13.45
CA ALA A 118 9.67 18.01 -12.57
C ALA A 118 10.52 16.75 -12.47
N THR A 119 10.55 16.11 -11.31
CA THR A 119 11.17 14.78 -11.12
C THR A 119 10.11 13.73 -10.78
N ASN A 120 10.19 12.57 -11.42
CA ASN A 120 9.39 11.37 -11.12
C ASN A 120 10.06 10.51 -10.02
N THR A 121 10.97 11.08 -9.23
CA THR A 121 11.59 10.33 -8.11
C THR A 121 10.51 9.76 -7.18
N SER A 122 10.80 8.59 -6.62
CA SER A 122 9.92 7.86 -5.71
C SER A 122 10.36 7.94 -4.24
N SER A 123 11.62 8.33 -4.00
CA SER A 123 12.29 8.19 -2.71
C SER A 123 13.29 9.30 -2.36
N LEU A 124 13.75 10.09 -3.33
CA LEU A 124 14.68 11.18 -3.06
C LEU A 124 13.91 12.46 -2.73
N SER A 125 14.48 13.26 -1.83
CA SER A 125 13.93 14.58 -1.51
C SER A 125 14.00 15.51 -2.73
N VAL A 126 12.86 16.09 -3.08
CA VAL A 126 12.75 17.11 -4.14
C VAL A 126 13.56 18.35 -3.78
N THR A 127 13.57 18.73 -2.49
CA THR A 127 14.40 19.81 -1.96
C THR A 127 15.88 19.51 -2.14
N ALA A 128 16.32 18.27 -1.86
CA ALA A 128 17.70 17.89 -2.09
C ALA A 128 18.04 17.95 -3.59
N ILE A 129 17.17 17.47 -4.47
CA ILE A 129 17.34 17.55 -5.93
C ILE A 129 17.47 19.02 -6.37
N ALA A 130 16.59 19.90 -5.89
CA ALA A 130 16.58 21.33 -6.23
C ALA A 130 17.71 22.15 -5.58
N GLY A 131 18.41 21.62 -4.58
CA GLY A 131 19.30 22.40 -3.70
C GLY A 131 20.50 23.08 -4.37
N LYS A 132 20.80 22.78 -5.64
CA LYS A 132 21.84 23.45 -6.45
C LYS A 132 21.30 24.08 -7.73
N ALA A 133 19.98 24.06 -7.95
CA ALA A 133 19.38 24.67 -9.13
C ALA A 133 19.50 26.20 -9.08
N GLU A 134 19.64 26.84 -10.24
CA GLU A 134 19.61 28.30 -10.36
C GLU A 134 18.20 28.85 -10.12
N ASN A 135 17.17 28.09 -10.52
CA ASN A 135 15.76 28.45 -10.42
C ASN A 135 14.96 27.41 -9.60
N PRO A 136 15.30 27.18 -8.32
CA PRO A 136 14.72 26.12 -7.51
C PRO A 136 13.20 26.26 -7.30
N GLN A 137 12.65 27.46 -7.48
CA GLN A 137 11.20 27.71 -7.44
C GLN A 137 10.40 27.06 -8.57
N HIS A 138 11.09 26.60 -9.62
CA HIS A 138 10.54 25.87 -10.76
C HIS A 138 10.86 24.37 -10.76
N VAL A 139 11.55 23.88 -9.71
CA VAL A 139 11.81 22.45 -9.51
C VAL A 139 10.73 21.87 -8.59
N VAL A 140 10.16 20.73 -8.97
CA VAL A 140 8.99 20.13 -8.29
C VAL A 140 9.00 18.61 -8.44
N GLY A 141 8.37 17.88 -7.51
CA GLY A 141 8.12 16.45 -7.73
C GLY A 141 6.81 16.23 -8.48
N PHE A 142 6.81 15.33 -9.45
CA PHE A 142 5.61 14.93 -10.20
C PHE A 142 5.65 13.42 -10.42
N HIS A 143 5.23 12.69 -9.39
CA HIS A 143 5.48 11.26 -9.25
C HIS A 143 4.27 10.43 -9.70
N PHE A 144 4.49 9.70 -10.80
CA PHE A 144 3.56 8.76 -11.40
C PHE A 144 3.82 7.33 -10.92
N PHE A 145 2.78 6.49 -10.98
CA PHE A 145 2.83 5.11 -10.51
C PHE A 145 2.78 4.11 -11.67
N ASN A 146 3.57 3.03 -11.58
CA ASN A 146 3.60 2.00 -12.61
C ASN A 146 2.39 1.05 -12.51
N PRO A 147 1.70 0.72 -13.62
CA PRO A 147 1.82 1.28 -14.98
C PRO A 147 1.11 2.64 -15.14
N VAL A 148 1.85 3.63 -15.65
CA VAL A 148 1.39 5.04 -15.71
C VAL A 148 0.04 5.22 -16.41
N PRO A 149 -0.23 4.62 -17.59
CA PRO A 149 -1.53 4.81 -18.26
C PRO A 149 -2.73 4.18 -17.52
N LEU A 150 -2.49 3.32 -16.53
CA LEU A 150 -3.53 2.61 -15.79
C LEU A 150 -3.78 3.21 -14.40
N MET A 151 -2.73 3.69 -13.74
CA MET A 151 -2.83 4.31 -12.43
C MET A 151 -3.43 5.71 -12.56
N ARG A 152 -4.40 6.06 -11.70
CA ARG A 152 -5.19 7.29 -11.83
C ARG A 152 -4.81 8.37 -10.82
N VAL A 153 -3.62 8.30 -10.26
CA VAL A 153 -3.11 9.25 -9.27
C VAL A 153 -1.71 9.71 -9.67
N VAL A 154 -1.40 10.97 -9.37
CA VAL A 154 -0.06 11.53 -9.48
C VAL A 154 0.19 12.42 -8.25
N GLU A 155 1.32 12.23 -7.59
CA GLU A 155 1.72 13.08 -6.48
C GLU A 155 2.42 14.33 -7.01
N VAL A 156 1.94 15.51 -6.62
CA VAL A 156 2.65 16.78 -6.86
C VAL A 156 3.33 17.18 -5.56
N ILE A 157 4.65 17.15 -5.56
CA ILE A 157 5.45 17.28 -4.33
C ILE A 157 6.09 18.66 -4.26
N LYS A 158 5.73 19.42 -3.23
CA LYS A 158 6.28 20.75 -2.97
C LYS A 158 7.63 20.63 -2.26
N GLY A 159 8.71 20.89 -2.99
CA GLY A 159 10.04 21.11 -2.40
C GLY A 159 10.08 22.43 -1.62
N ALA A 160 11.09 22.61 -0.77
CA ALA A 160 11.16 23.73 0.17
C ALA A 160 11.12 25.12 -0.50
N LEU A 161 11.57 25.24 -1.75
CA LEU A 161 11.60 26.49 -2.51
C LEU A 161 10.59 26.51 -3.67
N THR A 162 9.89 25.40 -3.94
CA THR A 162 8.94 25.29 -5.05
C THR A 162 7.81 26.30 -4.88
N SER A 163 7.52 27.08 -5.94
CA SER A 163 6.46 28.09 -5.91
C SER A 163 5.06 27.47 -6.04
N ASP A 164 4.08 28.08 -5.37
CA ASP A 164 2.67 27.61 -5.45
C ASP A 164 2.10 27.68 -6.86
N ALA A 165 2.54 28.66 -7.67
CA ALA A 165 2.14 28.78 -9.07
C ALA A 165 2.54 27.57 -9.92
N VAL A 166 3.64 26.87 -9.57
CA VAL A 166 4.04 25.63 -10.24
C VAL A 166 3.13 24.47 -9.85
N LEU A 167 2.73 24.40 -8.58
CA LEU A 167 1.81 23.36 -8.08
C LEU A 167 0.45 23.44 -8.77
N GLU A 168 -0.13 24.64 -8.87
CA GLU A 168 -1.43 24.84 -9.55
C GLU A 168 -1.36 24.43 -11.02
N ARG A 169 -0.28 24.77 -11.75
CA ARG A 169 -0.11 24.37 -13.14
C ARG A 169 0.01 22.86 -13.32
N LEU A 170 0.69 22.17 -12.39
CA LEU A 170 0.80 20.71 -12.44
C LEU A 170 -0.48 20.01 -12.01
N LYS A 171 -1.25 20.60 -11.10
CA LYS A 171 -2.59 20.13 -10.73
C LYS A 171 -3.52 20.17 -11.94
N GLU A 172 -3.61 21.32 -12.62
CA GLU A 172 -4.40 21.46 -13.85
C GLU A 172 -3.97 20.47 -14.94
N LEU A 173 -2.65 20.27 -15.11
CA LEU A 173 -2.12 19.30 -16.06
C LEU A 173 -2.52 17.86 -15.70
N ALA A 174 -2.37 17.46 -14.43
CA ALA A 174 -2.74 16.14 -13.94
C ALA A 174 -4.21 15.80 -14.23
N GLU A 175 -5.10 16.75 -13.93
CA GLU A 175 -6.53 16.62 -14.22
C GLU A 175 -6.78 16.48 -15.73
N ARG A 176 -6.12 17.31 -16.55
CA ARG A 176 -6.23 17.26 -18.02
C ARG A 176 -5.79 15.91 -18.60
N ILE A 177 -4.76 15.27 -18.03
CA ILE A 177 -4.29 13.94 -18.47
C ILE A 177 -5.05 12.78 -17.79
N GLY A 178 -6.17 13.06 -17.12
CA GLY A 178 -7.06 12.05 -16.54
C GLY A 178 -6.49 11.37 -15.29
N HIS A 179 -5.67 12.08 -14.54
CA HIS A 179 -5.15 11.67 -13.23
C HIS A 179 -5.71 12.58 -12.13
N ARG A 180 -5.92 12.04 -10.93
CA ARG A 180 -6.18 12.83 -9.73
C ARG A 180 -4.82 13.33 -9.19
N PRO A 181 -4.53 14.64 -9.22
CA PRO A 181 -3.38 15.17 -8.49
C PRO A 181 -3.60 15.03 -6.99
N VAL A 182 -2.57 14.70 -6.22
CA VAL A 182 -2.60 14.71 -4.76
C VAL A 182 -1.41 15.50 -4.23
N MET A 183 -1.63 16.46 -3.33
CA MET A 183 -0.57 17.37 -2.88
C MET A 183 0.20 16.77 -1.74
N ALA A 184 1.53 16.71 -1.89
CA ALA A 184 2.43 16.19 -0.88
C ALA A 184 3.50 17.22 -0.49
N ALA A 185 3.83 17.29 0.79
CA ALA A 185 5.08 17.87 1.24
C ALA A 185 6.26 16.98 0.85
N ASP A 186 7.45 17.56 0.70
CA ASP A 186 8.68 16.83 0.44
C ASP A 186 9.19 16.10 1.69
N THR A 187 8.53 14.99 2.01
CA THR A 187 8.90 14.07 3.09
C THR A 187 9.20 12.68 2.55
N PRO A 188 10.00 11.86 3.27
CA PRO A 188 10.37 10.53 2.79
C PRO A 188 9.16 9.67 2.44
N GLY A 189 9.08 9.20 1.19
CA GLY A 189 7.99 8.37 0.69
C GLY A 189 6.69 9.11 0.36
N PHE A 190 6.67 10.44 0.41
CA PHE A 190 5.53 11.30 0.05
C PHE A 190 4.22 10.83 0.72
N ILE A 191 3.20 10.41 -0.05
CA ILE A 191 1.93 9.92 0.48
C ILE A 191 1.87 8.39 0.32
N VAL A 192 1.92 7.90 -0.92
CA VAL A 192 1.60 6.51 -1.25
C VAL A 192 2.64 5.54 -0.69
N ASN A 193 3.93 5.83 -0.88
CA ASN A 193 5.01 4.96 -0.39
C ASN A 193 5.08 4.98 1.14
N HIS A 194 4.78 6.13 1.75
CA HIS A 194 4.73 6.32 3.20
C HIS A 194 3.53 5.58 3.83
N ALA A 195 2.31 5.86 3.37
CA ALA A 195 1.08 5.22 3.87
C ALA A 195 1.10 3.70 3.65
N GLY A 196 1.64 3.25 2.51
CA GLY A 196 1.74 1.82 2.18
C GLY A 196 2.71 1.03 3.05
N ARG A 197 3.48 1.67 3.95
CA ARG A 197 4.42 0.95 4.82
C ARG A 197 3.74 0.01 5.79
N ALA A 198 2.57 0.34 6.32
CA ALA A 198 1.89 -0.51 7.31
C ALA A 198 1.61 -1.92 6.76
N TYR A 199 1.04 -2.04 5.57
CA TYR A 199 0.52 -3.31 5.04
C TYR A 199 1.58 -4.41 4.94
N GLY A 200 2.65 -4.18 4.18
CA GLY A 200 3.70 -5.18 4.01
C GLY A 200 4.53 -5.41 5.28
N THR A 201 4.81 -4.35 6.05
CA THR A 201 5.68 -4.49 7.23
C THR A 201 4.99 -5.14 8.42
N GLU A 202 3.67 -4.96 8.59
CA GLU A 202 2.89 -5.71 9.59
C GLU A 202 2.79 -7.20 9.22
N ALA A 203 2.55 -7.51 7.95
CA ALA A 203 2.55 -8.90 7.49
C ALA A 203 3.89 -9.58 7.79
N LEU A 204 5.01 -8.90 7.50
CA LEU A 204 6.35 -9.39 7.83
C LEU A 204 6.61 -9.50 9.33
N ALA A 205 6.01 -8.64 10.15
CA ALA A 205 6.10 -8.74 11.61
C ALA A 205 5.39 -10.00 12.12
N MET A 206 4.20 -10.31 11.59
CA MET A 206 3.46 -11.53 11.90
C MET A 206 4.21 -12.80 11.48
N ILE A 207 4.90 -12.80 10.33
CA ILE A 207 5.77 -13.93 9.95
C ILE A 207 6.93 -14.12 10.93
N ARG A 208 7.58 -13.03 11.33
CA ARG A 208 8.68 -13.10 12.32
C ARG A 208 8.20 -13.70 13.65
N GLU A 209 6.95 -13.44 14.01
CA GLU A 209 6.29 -13.96 15.21
C GLU A 209 5.67 -15.36 15.00
N SER A 210 5.83 -15.95 13.81
CA SER A 210 5.30 -17.27 13.44
C SER A 210 3.78 -17.38 13.58
N VAL A 211 3.05 -16.28 13.32
CA VAL A 211 1.59 -16.23 13.44
C VAL A 211 0.90 -17.17 12.45
N ALA A 212 1.34 -17.18 11.20
CA ALA A 212 0.83 -18.07 10.15
C ALA A 212 1.80 -18.09 8.96
N ASP A 213 1.50 -18.91 7.95
CA ASP A 213 2.24 -18.89 6.69
C ASP A 213 1.81 -17.71 5.77
N PHE A 214 2.54 -17.52 4.67
CA PHE A 214 2.29 -16.41 3.74
C PHE A 214 0.88 -16.47 3.16
N THR A 215 0.46 -17.67 2.76
CA THR A 215 -0.81 -17.92 2.10
C THR A 215 -2.00 -17.61 3.00
N THR A 216 -1.91 -17.98 4.27
CA THR A 216 -2.96 -17.76 5.27
C THR A 216 -3.11 -16.28 5.57
N ILE A 217 -2.01 -15.55 5.77
CA ILE A 217 -2.06 -14.08 5.98
C ILE A 217 -2.62 -13.36 4.75
N ASP A 218 -2.17 -13.75 3.55
CA ASP A 218 -2.67 -13.20 2.29
C ASP A 218 -4.19 -13.46 2.13
N ALA A 219 -4.65 -14.68 2.43
CA ALA A 219 -6.06 -15.04 2.37
C ALA A 219 -6.90 -14.26 3.38
N ILE A 220 -6.47 -14.15 4.64
CA ILE A 220 -7.20 -13.41 5.68
C ILE A 220 -7.34 -11.93 5.28
N LEU A 221 -6.25 -11.28 4.87
CA LEU A 221 -6.30 -9.85 4.52
C LEU A 221 -7.13 -9.59 3.25
N ARG A 222 -7.09 -10.50 2.27
CA ARG A 222 -7.93 -10.39 1.07
C ARG A 222 -9.41 -10.65 1.37
N ASP A 223 -9.70 -11.78 2.00
CA ASP A 223 -11.06 -12.32 2.07
C ASP A 223 -11.85 -11.72 3.27
N ALA A 224 -11.19 -11.43 4.40
CA ALA A 224 -11.82 -10.77 5.56
C ALA A 224 -11.79 -9.24 5.43
N ALA A 225 -10.59 -8.65 5.31
CA ALA A 225 -10.43 -7.19 5.29
C ALA A 225 -10.73 -6.54 3.92
N GLY A 226 -10.82 -7.33 2.85
CA GLY A 226 -11.24 -6.85 1.52
C GLY A 226 -10.14 -6.20 0.68
N PHE A 227 -8.86 -6.43 1.01
CA PHE A 227 -7.76 -6.01 0.13
C PHE A 227 -7.82 -6.76 -1.20
N ARG A 228 -7.44 -6.11 -2.30
CA ARG A 228 -7.46 -6.75 -3.64
C ARG A 228 -6.45 -7.90 -3.77
N MET A 229 -5.34 -7.82 -3.06
CA MET A 229 -4.19 -8.73 -3.15
C MET A 229 -3.51 -8.82 -1.78
N GLY A 230 -3.05 -10.01 -1.41
CA GLY A 230 -2.32 -10.22 -0.16
C GLY A 230 -0.98 -9.49 -0.13
N PRO A 231 -0.43 -9.15 1.05
CA PRO A 231 0.86 -8.46 1.17
C PRO A 231 2.02 -9.22 0.52
N PHE A 232 2.09 -10.56 0.61
CA PHE A 232 3.20 -11.32 0.02
C PHE A 232 3.06 -11.46 -1.49
N GLU A 233 1.84 -11.69 -1.99
CA GLU A 233 1.51 -11.61 -3.42
C GLU A 233 1.94 -10.25 -4.01
N LEU A 234 1.68 -9.16 -3.28
CA LEU A 234 2.03 -7.80 -3.69
C LEU A 234 3.54 -7.54 -3.68
N LEU A 235 4.26 -8.04 -2.67
CA LEU A 235 5.72 -7.94 -2.60
C LEU A 235 6.38 -8.70 -3.75
N ASP A 236 5.87 -9.88 -4.10
CA ASP A 236 6.37 -10.67 -5.23
C ASP A 236 6.02 -10.08 -6.60
N LEU A 237 4.87 -9.40 -6.72
CA LEU A 237 4.48 -8.69 -7.93
C LEU A 237 5.37 -7.46 -8.17
N THR A 238 5.64 -6.70 -7.11
CA THR A 238 6.48 -5.49 -7.17
C THR A 238 7.96 -5.84 -7.32
N GLY A 239 8.39 -6.86 -6.57
CA GLY A 239 9.76 -7.33 -6.47
C GLY A 239 10.51 -6.77 -5.25
N LEU A 240 11.31 -7.62 -4.62
CA LEU A 240 12.04 -7.27 -3.39
C LEU A 240 13.25 -6.36 -3.62
N ASP A 241 13.85 -6.38 -4.80
CA ASP A 241 14.90 -5.43 -5.22
C ASP A 241 14.38 -4.00 -5.37
N VAL A 242 13.06 -3.82 -5.46
CA VAL A 242 12.42 -2.50 -5.37
C VAL A 242 11.90 -2.25 -3.96
N SER A 243 11.12 -3.20 -3.43
CA SER A 243 10.38 -3.01 -2.18
C SER A 243 11.30 -2.89 -0.96
N HIS A 244 12.33 -3.73 -0.85
CA HIS A 244 13.20 -3.74 0.33
C HIS A 244 14.11 -2.51 0.43
N PRO A 245 14.79 -2.06 -0.64
CA PRO A 245 15.54 -0.80 -0.58
C PRO A 245 14.68 0.41 -0.23
N VAL A 246 13.43 0.49 -0.71
CA VAL A 246 12.50 1.56 -0.35
C VAL A 246 12.14 1.51 1.14
N MET A 247 11.94 0.32 1.72
CA MET A 247 11.70 0.17 3.16
C MET A 247 12.88 0.71 3.98
N GLU A 248 14.11 0.34 3.62
CA GLU A 248 15.31 0.83 4.31
C GLU A 248 15.54 2.33 4.11
N ALA A 249 15.30 2.85 2.90
CA ALA A 249 15.42 4.27 2.60
C ALA A 249 14.49 5.10 3.48
N ILE A 250 13.19 4.78 3.51
CA ILE A 250 12.20 5.51 4.33
C ILE A 250 12.57 5.41 5.81
N TYR A 251 12.94 4.22 6.31
CA TYR A 251 13.36 4.04 7.70
C TYR A 251 14.62 4.86 8.03
N GLY A 252 15.60 4.87 7.14
CA GLY A 252 16.82 5.66 7.26
C GLY A 252 16.54 7.16 7.29
N GLN A 253 15.71 7.64 6.37
CA GLN A 253 15.35 9.04 6.18
C GLN A 253 14.48 9.59 7.32
N TYR A 254 13.70 8.74 8.00
CA TYR A 254 12.97 9.07 9.22
C TYR A 254 13.78 8.79 10.51
N TYR A 255 15.11 8.75 10.42
CA TYR A 255 15.99 8.57 11.59
C TYR A 255 15.63 7.34 12.44
N GLN A 256 15.36 6.22 11.77
CA GLN A 256 15.06 4.93 12.38
C GLN A 256 13.77 4.93 13.21
N GLU A 257 12.77 5.72 12.81
CA GLU A 257 11.42 5.70 13.36
C GLU A 257 10.85 4.24 13.44
N PRO A 258 10.56 3.71 14.64
CA PRO A 258 10.10 2.33 14.83
C PRO A 258 8.90 1.89 13.98
N ARG A 259 8.00 2.81 13.61
CA ARG A 259 6.85 2.51 12.72
C ARG A 259 7.25 2.06 11.33
N TYR A 260 8.44 2.43 10.86
CA TYR A 260 8.90 2.11 9.50
C TYR A 260 9.98 1.03 9.48
N ARG A 261 10.22 0.35 10.62
CA ARG A 261 11.26 -0.67 10.77
C ARG A 261 11.15 -1.76 9.67
N PRO A 262 12.21 -1.99 8.86
CA PRO A 262 12.22 -3.02 7.83
C PRO A 262 12.34 -4.44 8.43
N SER A 263 12.20 -5.47 7.59
CA SER A 263 12.32 -6.87 8.01
C SER A 263 13.62 -7.52 7.56
N VAL A 264 14.22 -8.32 8.44
CA VAL A 264 15.36 -9.19 8.08
C VAL A 264 14.96 -10.27 7.08
N ILE A 265 13.69 -10.67 7.06
CA ILE A 265 13.15 -11.69 6.15
C ILE A 265 13.30 -11.24 4.69
N THR A 266 12.92 -9.99 4.39
CA THR A 266 13.03 -9.43 3.04
C THR A 266 14.47 -9.17 2.64
N ARG A 267 15.34 -8.76 3.58
CA ARG A 267 16.78 -8.62 3.34
C ARG A 267 17.41 -9.95 2.91
N GLN A 268 17.20 -11.02 3.68
CA GLN A 268 17.74 -12.35 3.34
C GLN A 268 17.22 -12.87 2.00
N ARG A 269 15.93 -12.67 1.71
CA ARG A 269 15.33 -13.07 0.42
C ARG A 269 15.90 -12.28 -0.75
N LEU A 270 16.10 -10.97 -0.59
CA LEU A 270 16.74 -10.11 -1.59
C LEU A 270 18.18 -10.59 -1.88
N ASP A 271 18.98 -10.82 -0.84
CA ASP A 271 20.37 -11.26 -0.98
C ASP A 271 20.46 -12.65 -1.65
N ALA A 272 19.43 -13.49 -1.47
CA ALA A 272 19.30 -14.79 -2.13
C ALA A 272 18.74 -14.72 -3.57
N GLY A 273 18.42 -13.54 -4.10
CA GLY A 273 17.84 -13.37 -5.43
C GLY A 273 16.38 -13.83 -5.57
N LEU A 274 15.66 -13.97 -4.45
CA LEU A 274 14.24 -14.33 -4.41
C LEU A 274 13.37 -13.09 -4.63
N LEU A 275 13.37 -12.57 -5.86
CA LEU A 275 12.78 -11.28 -6.22
C LEU A 275 11.28 -11.34 -6.55
N GLY A 276 10.62 -12.49 -6.44
CA GLY A 276 9.21 -12.65 -6.77
C GLY A 276 8.98 -13.13 -8.21
N ARG A 277 7.88 -12.66 -8.84
CA ARG A 277 7.41 -13.18 -10.14
C ARG A 277 8.45 -13.07 -11.24
N LYS A 278 9.20 -11.97 -11.27
CA LYS A 278 10.20 -11.70 -12.32
C LYS A 278 11.44 -12.60 -12.25
N SER A 279 11.72 -13.19 -11.10
CA SER A 279 12.78 -14.20 -10.92
C SER A 279 12.22 -15.62 -10.85
N GLY A 280 10.92 -15.81 -11.08
CA GLY A 280 10.22 -17.10 -10.95
C GLY A 280 10.06 -17.60 -9.52
N ARG A 281 10.55 -16.88 -8.50
CA ARG A 281 10.46 -17.27 -7.09
C ARG A 281 10.67 -16.09 -6.15
N GLY A 282 9.87 -16.03 -5.08
CA GLY A 282 9.94 -15.02 -4.01
C GLY A 282 9.42 -15.56 -2.67
N PHE A 283 8.29 -15.02 -2.21
CA PHE A 283 7.49 -15.66 -1.15
C PHE A 283 6.81 -16.92 -1.66
N TYR A 284 6.37 -16.91 -2.91
CA TYR A 284 5.81 -18.05 -3.62
C TYR A 284 6.78 -18.60 -4.67
N ASP A 285 6.55 -19.85 -5.05
CA ASP A 285 7.20 -20.46 -6.22
C ASP A 285 6.32 -20.23 -7.45
N TYR A 286 6.90 -19.70 -8.52
CA TYR A 286 6.23 -19.44 -9.80
C TYR A 286 6.86 -20.26 -10.93
N SER A 287 7.64 -21.31 -10.61
CA SER A 287 8.17 -22.24 -11.60
C SER A 287 7.08 -23.12 -12.22
N ASP A 288 6.04 -23.44 -11.46
CA ASP A 288 4.78 -24.00 -11.94
C ASP A 288 3.68 -22.93 -11.81
N ASP A 289 2.80 -22.78 -12.81
CA ASP A 289 1.73 -21.76 -12.86
C ASP A 289 0.69 -21.87 -11.71
N SER A 290 0.86 -22.80 -10.77
CA SER A 290 0.03 -22.96 -9.58
C SER A 290 0.73 -22.42 -8.33
N ILE A 291 0.21 -21.33 -7.77
CA ILE A 291 0.44 -21.01 -6.36
C ILE A 291 -0.23 -22.13 -5.56
N THR A 292 0.55 -23.01 -4.94
CA THR A 292 0.03 -24.06 -4.06
C THR A 292 -0.54 -23.40 -2.82
N ILE A 293 -1.85 -23.15 -2.84
CA ILE A 293 -2.60 -22.75 -1.64
C ILE A 293 -2.89 -24.04 -0.88
N THR A 294 -2.13 -24.28 0.19
CA THR A 294 -2.45 -25.35 1.13
C THR A 294 -3.66 -24.90 1.96
N THR A 295 -4.87 -25.15 1.47
CA THR A 295 -6.05 -25.09 2.33
C THR A 295 -6.03 -26.36 3.17
N THR A 296 -5.89 -26.22 4.49
CA THR A 296 -6.16 -27.32 5.41
C THR A 296 -7.65 -27.59 5.40
N ASP A 297 -8.07 -28.48 4.50
CA ASP A 297 -9.39 -29.13 4.53
C ASP A 297 -9.40 -30.17 5.67
N GLU A 298 -9.17 -29.73 6.91
CA GLU A 298 -9.27 -30.60 8.07
C GLU A 298 -10.74 -30.67 8.49
N GLN A 299 -11.44 -31.71 8.02
CA GLN A 299 -12.80 -32.05 8.44
C GLN A 299 -12.79 -32.61 9.87
N GLY A 300 -12.64 -31.71 10.84
CA GLY A 300 -12.85 -32.00 12.25
C GLY A 300 -14.31 -32.36 12.55
N SER A 301 -14.54 -33.15 13.59
CA SER A 301 -15.89 -33.36 14.12
C SER A 301 -16.44 -32.06 14.73
N LEU A 302 -17.74 -31.80 14.64
CA LEU A 302 -18.35 -30.67 15.35
C LEU A 302 -18.30 -30.90 16.87
N PRO A 303 -18.09 -29.85 17.68
CA PRO A 303 -18.16 -29.97 19.14
C PRO A 303 -19.59 -30.27 19.59
N LYS A 304 -19.74 -30.94 20.75
CA LYS A 304 -21.07 -31.21 21.32
C LYS A 304 -21.78 -29.93 21.78
N SER A 305 -21.00 -29.01 22.35
CA SER A 305 -21.47 -27.71 22.80
C SER A 305 -20.37 -26.66 22.66
N VAL A 306 -20.77 -25.40 22.60
CA VAL A 306 -19.84 -24.26 22.50
C VAL A 306 -20.29 -23.15 23.43
N THR A 307 -19.33 -22.51 24.11
CA THR A 307 -19.55 -21.24 24.83
C THR A 307 -18.96 -20.12 24.00
N ILE A 308 -19.70 -19.05 23.76
CA ILE A 308 -19.26 -17.93 22.91
C ILE A 308 -19.26 -16.64 23.73
N ILE A 309 -18.08 -16.06 23.91
CA ILE A 309 -17.84 -14.85 24.70
C ILE A 309 -17.40 -13.74 23.74
N GLY A 310 -17.97 -12.54 23.87
CA GLY A 310 -17.57 -11.40 23.02
C GLY A 310 -17.91 -11.57 21.53
N ASP A 311 -19.05 -12.19 21.22
CA ASP A 311 -19.59 -12.29 19.86
C ASP A 311 -19.84 -10.91 19.24
N THR A 312 -20.08 -10.88 17.93
CA THR A 312 -20.51 -9.67 17.22
C THR A 312 -21.83 -9.15 17.82
N PRO A 313 -22.17 -7.86 17.64
CA PRO A 313 -23.45 -7.31 18.09
C PRO A 313 -24.67 -8.12 17.60
N GLU A 314 -24.57 -8.70 16.41
CA GLU A 314 -25.60 -9.53 15.77
C GLU A 314 -25.57 -11.00 16.21
N LYS A 315 -24.67 -11.39 17.12
CA LYS A 315 -24.46 -12.75 17.63
C LYS A 315 -24.22 -13.77 16.51
N ALA A 316 -23.32 -13.42 15.60
CA ALA A 316 -23.16 -14.15 14.35
C ALA A 316 -22.60 -15.56 14.57
N LEU A 317 -21.65 -15.77 15.49
CA LEU A 317 -21.15 -17.12 15.78
C LEU A 317 -22.18 -17.98 16.55
N GLN A 318 -23.03 -17.38 17.38
CA GLN A 318 -24.17 -18.11 17.96
C GLN A 318 -25.09 -18.66 16.87
N LYS A 319 -25.43 -17.86 15.85
CA LYS A 319 -26.23 -18.32 14.71
C LYS A 319 -25.56 -19.45 13.93
N VAL A 320 -24.24 -19.37 13.74
CA VAL A 320 -23.47 -20.45 13.10
C VAL A 320 -23.58 -21.75 13.90
N ALA A 321 -23.41 -21.69 15.23
CA ALA A 321 -23.56 -22.85 16.11
C ALA A 321 -24.97 -23.45 16.06
N GLU A 322 -26.01 -22.61 16.08
CA GLU A 322 -27.40 -23.04 15.97
C GLU A 322 -27.68 -23.75 14.64
N LEU A 323 -27.21 -23.19 13.51
CA LEU A 323 -27.37 -23.79 12.18
C LEU A 323 -26.61 -25.12 12.03
N ALA A 324 -25.45 -25.24 12.69
CA ALA A 324 -24.67 -26.47 12.74
C ALA A 324 -25.24 -27.53 13.69
N GLY A 325 -26.28 -27.19 14.47
CA GLY A 325 -26.85 -28.08 15.48
C GLY A 325 -25.99 -28.28 16.73
N VAL A 326 -25.04 -27.36 16.99
CA VAL A 326 -24.18 -27.38 18.18
C VAL A 326 -24.90 -26.68 19.35
N GLN A 327 -24.89 -27.30 20.53
CA GLN A 327 -25.55 -26.72 21.70
C GLN A 327 -24.79 -25.51 22.24
N ILE A 328 -25.44 -24.37 22.41
CA ILE A 328 -24.84 -23.20 23.06
C ILE A 328 -24.90 -23.39 24.59
N SER A 329 -23.75 -23.26 25.25
CA SER A 329 -23.60 -23.31 26.71
C SER A 329 -23.22 -21.93 27.24
N ASP A 330 -23.72 -21.59 28.43
CA ASP A 330 -23.29 -20.40 29.19
C ASP A 330 -22.14 -20.72 30.16
N ASP A 331 -21.78 -22.00 30.32
CA ASP A 331 -20.73 -22.45 31.22
C ASP A 331 -19.43 -22.78 30.47
N ALA A 332 -18.52 -21.81 30.46
CA ALA A 332 -17.20 -21.94 29.84
C ALA A 332 -16.34 -23.04 30.49
N ARG A 333 -16.58 -23.41 31.76
CA ARG A 333 -15.75 -24.39 32.48
C ARG A 333 -16.03 -25.84 32.09
N SER A 334 -17.26 -26.13 31.64
CA SER A 334 -17.68 -27.47 31.23
C SER A 334 -17.79 -27.63 29.71
N SER A 335 -17.65 -26.55 28.97
CA SER A 335 -17.75 -26.53 27.51
C SER A 335 -16.57 -27.25 26.86
N PRO A 336 -16.78 -28.14 25.86
CA PRO A 336 -15.70 -28.77 25.12
C PRO A 336 -14.99 -27.80 24.16
N LEU A 337 -15.65 -26.69 23.80
CA LEU A 337 -15.09 -25.58 23.05
C LEU A 337 -15.55 -24.25 23.66
N VAL A 338 -14.63 -23.32 23.85
CA VAL A 338 -14.91 -21.91 24.17
C VAL A 338 -14.38 -21.06 23.03
N LEU A 339 -15.25 -20.24 22.43
CA LEU A 339 -14.88 -19.21 21.46
C LEU A 339 -14.91 -17.84 22.13
N ILE A 340 -13.83 -17.07 22.01
CA ILE A 340 -13.75 -15.73 22.59
C ILE A 340 -13.31 -14.67 21.59
N GLY A 341 -14.11 -13.61 21.46
CA GLY A 341 -13.84 -12.49 20.57
C GLY A 341 -12.71 -11.62 21.13
N LEU A 342 -11.68 -11.38 20.32
CA LEU A 342 -10.51 -10.60 20.71
C LEU A 342 -10.55 -9.20 20.10
N ILE A 343 -10.28 -8.17 20.89
CA ILE A 343 -10.15 -6.78 20.43
C ILE A 343 -8.83 -6.22 20.95
N GLY A 344 -7.84 -6.08 20.06
CA GLY A 344 -6.50 -5.59 20.39
C GLY A 344 -5.63 -6.54 21.22
N ASP A 345 -6.24 -7.43 21.99
CA ASP A 345 -5.58 -8.35 22.92
C ASP A 345 -4.98 -9.57 22.21
N ASP A 346 -4.20 -10.37 22.96
CA ASP A 346 -3.84 -11.74 22.62
C ASP A 346 -4.71 -12.75 23.38
N LEU A 347 -4.79 -13.98 22.86
CA LEU A 347 -5.64 -15.01 23.42
C LEU A 347 -5.13 -15.49 24.78
N THR A 348 -3.81 -15.68 24.92
CA THR A 348 -3.20 -16.15 26.17
C THR A 348 -3.49 -15.20 27.32
N SER A 349 -3.32 -13.89 27.12
CA SER A 349 -3.64 -12.86 28.12
C SER A 349 -5.12 -12.87 28.50
N THR A 350 -5.99 -13.06 27.50
CA THR A 350 -7.44 -13.17 27.72
C THR A 350 -7.79 -14.43 28.53
N ILE A 351 -7.24 -15.60 28.18
CA ILE A 351 -7.44 -16.86 28.91
C ILE A 351 -7.08 -16.69 30.39
N VAL A 352 -5.92 -16.11 30.67
CA VAL A 352 -5.43 -15.90 32.05
C VAL A 352 -6.33 -14.93 32.82
N ARG A 353 -6.72 -13.81 32.19
CA ARG A 353 -7.56 -12.78 32.83
C ARG A 353 -8.96 -13.30 33.16
N GLU A 354 -9.56 -14.05 32.24
CA GLU A 354 -10.92 -14.58 32.38
C GLU A 354 -10.96 -15.94 33.13
N GLY A 355 -9.80 -16.55 33.39
CA GLY A 355 -9.70 -17.85 34.08
C GLY A 355 -10.24 -19.01 33.25
N LEU A 356 -10.02 -18.98 31.93
CA LEU A 356 -10.44 -20.02 30.98
C LEU A 356 -9.40 -21.15 30.91
N ASP A 357 -9.80 -22.31 30.37
CA ASP A 357 -8.87 -23.42 30.11
C ASP A 357 -8.24 -23.24 28.71
N ALA A 358 -6.92 -23.20 28.66
CA ALA A 358 -6.20 -23.04 27.39
C ALA A 358 -6.40 -24.24 26.44
N ALA A 359 -6.70 -25.43 26.98
CA ALA A 359 -6.85 -26.66 26.20
C ALA A 359 -8.09 -26.69 25.30
N ASN A 360 -9.13 -25.92 25.67
CA ASN A 360 -10.44 -25.89 25.01
C ASN A 360 -10.86 -24.49 24.52
N THR A 361 -10.00 -23.47 24.62
CA THR A 361 -10.32 -22.09 24.26
C THR A 361 -9.64 -21.66 22.96
N ILE A 362 -10.44 -21.12 22.03
CA ILE A 362 -10.02 -20.55 20.75
C ILE A 362 -10.52 -19.10 20.65
N GLY A 363 -9.64 -18.21 20.22
CA GLY A 363 -9.99 -16.82 19.95
C GLY A 363 -10.57 -16.65 18.56
N PHE A 364 -11.28 -15.54 18.31
CA PHE A 364 -11.64 -15.13 16.95
C PHE A 364 -11.60 -13.61 16.80
N ASP A 365 -11.48 -13.14 15.56
CA ASP A 365 -11.59 -11.71 15.22
C ASP A 365 -13.06 -11.33 14.93
N PRO A 366 -13.74 -10.57 15.81
CA PRO A 366 -15.11 -10.12 15.58
C PRO A 366 -15.20 -8.83 14.76
N LEU A 367 -14.10 -8.10 14.55
CA LEU A 367 -14.15 -6.69 14.12
C LEU A 367 -14.52 -6.52 12.64
N PHE A 368 -14.10 -7.46 11.79
CA PHE A 368 -14.33 -7.39 10.34
C PHE A 368 -15.53 -8.21 9.87
N GLY A 369 -16.40 -8.58 10.83
CA GLY A 369 -17.52 -9.49 10.61
C GLY A 369 -17.06 -10.94 10.39
N VAL A 370 -18.02 -11.86 10.38
CA VAL A 370 -17.76 -13.30 10.27
C VAL A 370 -18.41 -13.93 9.04
N ASP A 371 -18.87 -13.12 8.09
CA ASP A 371 -19.68 -13.58 6.95
C ASP A 371 -18.85 -13.88 5.69
N LYS A 372 -17.62 -13.36 5.59
CA LYS A 372 -16.75 -13.53 4.41
C LYS A 372 -15.60 -14.50 4.67
N HIS A 373 -14.89 -14.29 5.78
CA HIS A 373 -13.79 -15.12 6.22
C HIS A 373 -13.65 -15.00 7.74
N ARG A 374 -13.48 -16.12 8.43
CA ARG A 374 -13.33 -16.17 9.90
C ARG A 374 -11.88 -16.44 10.28
N THR A 375 -11.30 -15.57 11.09
CA THR A 375 -9.97 -15.77 11.64
C THR A 375 -10.09 -16.29 13.06
N LEU A 376 -9.61 -17.52 13.27
CA LEU A 376 -9.51 -18.17 14.56
C LEU A 376 -8.08 -18.06 15.08
N ILE A 377 -7.91 -17.88 16.39
CA ILE A 377 -6.62 -17.70 17.06
C ILE A 377 -6.45 -18.85 18.03
N ALA A 378 -5.34 -19.57 17.95
CA ALA A 378 -5.03 -20.67 18.84
C ALA A 378 -3.92 -20.28 19.81
N SER A 379 -4.12 -20.58 21.10
CA SER A 379 -3.10 -20.38 22.12
C SER A 379 -2.07 -21.52 22.08
N PRO A 380 -0.89 -21.35 22.70
CA PRO A 380 0.06 -22.46 22.87
C PRO A 380 -0.49 -23.65 23.65
N GLY A 381 -1.60 -23.47 24.40
CA GLY A 381 -2.26 -24.54 25.14
C GLY A 381 -3.37 -25.24 24.36
N ALA A 382 -3.79 -24.72 23.20
CA ALA A 382 -4.91 -25.27 22.43
C ALA A 382 -4.54 -26.63 21.83
N THR A 383 -5.34 -27.65 22.12
CA THR A 383 -5.19 -29.00 21.56
C THR A 383 -5.53 -29.07 20.06
N ASP A 384 -4.97 -30.03 19.33
CA ASP A 384 -5.30 -30.24 17.91
C ASP A 384 -6.81 -30.47 17.71
N ASN A 385 -7.42 -31.28 18.59
CA ASN A 385 -8.86 -31.53 18.55
C ASN A 385 -9.71 -30.26 18.73
N VAL A 386 -9.32 -29.31 19.60
CA VAL A 386 -10.09 -28.06 19.73
C VAL A 386 -9.89 -27.16 18.51
N ARG A 387 -8.69 -27.12 17.93
CA ARG A 387 -8.40 -26.40 16.67
C ARG A 387 -9.29 -26.92 15.54
N GLU A 388 -9.34 -28.24 15.37
CA GLU A 388 -10.18 -28.93 14.39
C GLU A 388 -11.68 -28.67 14.63
N GLN A 389 -12.15 -28.76 15.87
CA GLN A 389 -13.55 -28.50 16.23
C GLN A 389 -13.97 -27.05 15.96
N ALA A 390 -13.12 -26.10 16.33
CA ALA A 390 -13.38 -24.69 16.10
C ALA A 390 -13.40 -24.37 14.61
N LEU A 391 -12.46 -24.93 13.84
CA LEU A 391 -12.41 -24.77 12.38
C LEU A 391 -13.65 -25.37 11.71
N ALA A 392 -14.03 -26.61 12.07
CA ALA A 392 -15.22 -27.27 11.54
C ALA A 392 -16.50 -26.49 11.82
N LEU A 393 -16.66 -25.97 13.05
CA LEU A 393 -17.79 -25.11 13.40
C LEU A 393 -17.76 -23.80 12.59
N ALA A 394 -16.61 -23.15 12.49
CA ALA A 394 -16.44 -21.91 11.74
C ALA A 394 -16.62 -22.09 10.22
N GLN A 395 -16.61 -23.30 9.67
CA GLN A 395 -16.84 -23.56 8.24
C GLN A 395 -18.20 -24.21 7.97
N SER A 396 -19.01 -24.47 9.01
CA SER A 396 -20.25 -25.26 8.93
C SER A 396 -21.32 -24.69 7.99
N ASP A 397 -21.28 -23.38 7.72
CA ASP A 397 -22.17 -22.68 6.79
C ASP A 397 -21.50 -22.31 5.44
N GLY A 398 -20.31 -22.86 5.17
CA GLY A 398 -19.56 -22.67 3.93
C GLY A 398 -18.73 -21.39 3.87
N VAL A 399 -18.71 -20.58 4.93
CA VAL A 399 -17.79 -19.43 5.04
C VAL A 399 -16.37 -19.94 5.26
N LYS A 400 -15.39 -19.34 4.57
CA LYS A 400 -13.98 -19.70 4.75
C LYS A 400 -13.50 -19.37 6.16
N ALA A 401 -12.59 -20.17 6.68
CA ALA A 401 -11.96 -19.89 7.96
C ALA A 401 -10.49 -20.30 7.96
N SER A 402 -9.69 -19.63 8.78
CA SER A 402 -8.28 -19.94 8.99
C SER A 402 -7.95 -19.90 10.48
N VAL A 403 -7.11 -20.83 10.93
CA VAL A 403 -6.52 -20.81 12.27
C VAL A 403 -5.12 -20.21 12.18
N VAL A 404 -4.82 -19.27 13.08
CA VAL A 404 -3.49 -18.68 13.24
C VAL A 404 -3.01 -18.89 14.67
N GLU A 405 -1.71 -18.82 14.89
CA GLU A 405 -1.13 -18.83 16.24
C GLU A 405 -1.41 -17.51 16.97
N ASP A 406 -1.27 -17.56 18.28
CA ASP A 406 -1.59 -16.45 19.17
C ASP A 406 -0.83 -15.16 18.82
N THR A 407 -1.57 -14.05 18.71
CA THR A 407 -1.01 -12.75 18.34
C THR A 407 -1.86 -11.60 18.86
N CYS A 408 -1.20 -10.53 19.31
CA CYS A 408 -1.88 -9.32 19.76
C CYS A 408 -2.59 -8.63 18.59
N GLY A 409 -3.87 -8.31 18.78
CA GLY A 409 -4.66 -7.56 17.80
C GLY A 409 -5.01 -8.37 16.55
N THR A 410 -4.93 -9.70 16.59
CA THR A 410 -5.26 -10.60 15.48
C THR A 410 -4.57 -10.19 14.15
N VAL A 411 -4.95 -10.79 13.02
CA VAL A 411 -4.32 -10.45 11.72
C VAL A 411 -4.85 -9.13 11.16
N CYS A 412 -6.17 -8.97 11.06
CA CYS A 412 -6.77 -7.81 10.40
C CYS A 412 -6.67 -6.55 11.27
N GLN A 413 -6.99 -6.63 12.56
CA GLN A 413 -7.02 -5.43 13.41
C GLN A 413 -5.64 -4.79 13.52
N ARG A 414 -4.57 -5.58 13.70
CA ARG A 414 -3.19 -5.11 13.77
C ARG A 414 -2.75 -4.37 12.49
N VAL A 415 -3.01 -4.95 11.32
CA VAL A 415 -2.67 -4.33 10.02
C VAL A 415 -3.43 -3.01 9.84
N LEU A 416 -4.73 -3.01 10.10
CA LEU A 416 -5.58 -1.84 9.90
C LEU A 416 -5.29 -0.73 10.89
N ALA A 417 -5.10 -1.07 12.16
CA ALA A 417 -4.74 -0.10 13.18
C ALA A 417 -3.46 0.63 12.81
N MET A 418 -2.45 -0.08 12.28
CA MET A 418 -1.21 0.53 11.81
C MET A 418 -1.38 1.38 10.54
N ILE A 419 -2.23 0.96 9.58
CA ILE A 419 -2.58 1.77 8.40
C ILE A 419 -3.18 3.11 8.85
N VAL A 420 -4.19 3.08 9.72
CA VAL A 420 -4.85 4.28 10.24
C VAL A 420 -3.87 5.13 11.06
N ASN A 421 -3.01 4.50 11.86
CA ASN A 421 -2.04 5.21 12.71
C ASN A 421 -0.99 5.98 11.89
N ILE A 422 -0.46 5.36 10.82
CA ILE A 422 0.48 6.04 9.90
C ILE A 422 -0.25 7.16 9.14
N ALA A 423 -1.46 6.91 8.65
CA ALA A 423 -2.26 7.93 7.98
C ALA A 423 -2.53 9.15 8.87
N ALA A 424 -2.86 8.92 10.15
CA ALA A 424 -3.01 9.98 11.13
C ALA A 424 -1.72 10.80 11.34
N ASP A 425 -0.55 10.16 11.30
CA ASP A 425 0.74 10.84 11.43
C ASP A 425 1.07 11.68 10.20
N ILE A 426 0.75 11.19 8.99
CA ILE A 426 0.89 11.94 7.72
C ILE A 426 0.09 13.25 7.79
N VAL A 427 -1.17 13.19 8.23
CA VAL A 427 -2.02 14.38 8.35
C VAL A 427 -1.55 15.28 9.50
N HIS A 428 -1.14 14.70 10.63
CA HIS A 428 -0.63 15.48 11.76
C HIS A 428 0.59 16.33 11.38
N GLN A 429 1.49 15.76 10.57
CA GLN A 429 2.70 16.42 10.08
C GLN A 429 2.42 17.36 8.89
N LYS A 430 1.16 17.46 8.44
CA LYS A 430 0.75 18.26 7.28
C LYS A 430 1.47 17.86 5.99
N ILE A 431 1.76 16.56 5.85
CA ILE A 431 2.35 16.01 4.63
C ILE A 431 1.32 16.04 3.49
N ALA A 432 0.07 15.73 3.80
CA ALA A 432 -1.05 15.82 2.86
C ALA A 432 -2.34 16.23 3.59
N SER A 433 -3.32 16.71 2.81
CA SER A 433 -4.69 16.83 3.30
C SER A 433 -5.32 15.44 3.46
N VAL A 434 -6.42 15.36 4.21
CA VAL A 434 -7.15 14.09 4.36
C VAL A 434 -7.69 13.58 3.03
N ASP A 435 -8.29 14.46 2.22
CA ASP A 435 -8.85 14.07 0.91
C ASP A 435 -7.76 13.52 -0.02
N ASP A 436 -6.62 14.21 -0.10
CA ASP A 436 -5.51 13.78 -0.95
C ASP A 436 -4.89 12.47 -0.45
N LEU A 437 -4.73 12.29 0.87
CA LEU A 437 -4.23 11.04 1.46
C LEU A 437 -5.16 9.87 1.14
N ASP A 438 -6.45 10.02 1.42
CA ASP A 438 -7.42 8.96 1.19
C ASP A 438 -7.58 8.65 -0.30
N ALA A 439 -7.58 9.66 -1.17
CA ALA A 439 -7.59 9.46 -2.62
C ALA A 439 -6.32 8.74 -3.10
N ALA A 440 -5.14 9.16 -2.63
CA ALA A 440 -3.87 8.57 -2.99
C ALA A 440 -3.78 7.09 -2.61
N VAL A 441 -4.25 6.72 -1.43
CA VAL A 441 -4.23 5.33 -0.97
C VAL A 441 -5.23 4.46 -1.75
N ARG A 442 -6.45 4.94 -2.01
CA ARG A 442 -7.42 4.20 -2.83
C ARG A 442 -6.91 3.98 -4.25
N LEU A 443 -6.42 5.03 -4.90
CA LEU A 443 -6.03 4.99 -6.32
C LEU A 443 -4.63 4.40 -6.54
N GLY A 444 -3.69 4.66 -5.63
CA GLY A 444 -2.29 4.27 -5.72
C GLY A 444 -2.01 2.89 -5.14
N LEU A 445 -2.62 2.54 -4.01
CA LEU A 445 -2.43 1.24 -3.34
C LEU A 445 -3.58 0.26 -3.60
N GLY A 446 -4.71 0.71 -4.15
CA GLY A 446 -5.85 -0.15 -4.43
C GLY A 446 -6.57 -0.63 -3.15
N TYR A 447 -6.50 0.15 -2.07
CA TYR A 447 -7.21 -0.18 -0.83
C TYR A 447 -8.73 -0.01 -1.02
N PRO A 448 -9.55 -0.81 -0.33
CA PRO A 448 -11.01 -0.73 -0.46
C PRO A 448 -11.58 0.62 0.03
N HIS A 449 -10.91 1.24 1.01
CA HIS A 449 -11.27 2.54 1.58
C HIS A 449 -10.01 3.40 1.74
N GLY A 450 -10.21 4.72 1.86
CA GLY A 450 -9.16 5.60 2.35
C GLY A 450 -8.84 5.25 3.80
N PRO A 451 -7.58 5.34 4.27
CA PRO A 451 -7.22 4.90 5.61
C PRO A 451 -7.98 5.65 6.71
N LEU A 452 -8.21 6.96 6.58
CA LEU A 452 -8.93 7.71 7.61
C LEU A 452 -10.44 7.47 7.54
N GLU A 453 -11.01 7.37 6.34
CA GLU A 453 -12.38 6.87 6.12
C GLU A 453 -12.58 5.49 6.77
N TRP A 454 -11.60 4.60 6.64
CA TRP A 454 -11.65 3.26 7.24
C TRP A 454 -11.59 3.31 8.76
N GLY A 455 -10.73 4.19 9.31
CA GLY A 455 -10.66 4.44 10.74
C GLY A 455 -11.99 4.94 11.32
N ASP A 456 -12.73 5.80 10.61
CA ASP A 456 -14.06 6.25 11.04
C ASP A 456 -15.12 5.14 11.00
N ARG A 457 -15.06 4.26 9.99
CA ARG A 457 -15.97 3.10 9.90
C ARG A 457 -15.77 2.12 11.06
N ILE A 458 -14.52 1.92 11.50
CA ILE A 458 -14.17 1.04 12.61
C ILE A 458 -14.43 1.74 13.97
N GLY A 459 -14.20 3.04 14.04
CA GLY A 459 -14.21 3.83 15.26
C GLY A 459 -12.79 4.18 15.71
N ALA A 460 -12.48 5.47 15.81
CA ALA A 460 -11.16 5.95 16.21
C ALA A 460 -10.75 5.48 17.62
N ASP A 461 -11.71 5.37 18.53
CA ASP A 461 -11.53 4.81 19.89
C ASP A 461 -11.16 3.32 19.85
N MET A 462 -11.80 2.55 18.96
CA MET A 462 -11.47 1.15 18.74
C MET A 462 -10.03 0.99 18.22
N ILE A 463 -9.63 1.80 17.23
CA ILE A 463 -8.26 1.78 16.70
C ILE A 463 -7.24 2.11 17.80
N VAL A 464 -7.48 3.15 18.59
CA VAL A 464 -6.59 3.51 19.72
C VAL A 464 -6.51 2.38 20.74
N ARG A 465 -7.64 1.75 21.08
CA ARG A 465 -7.67 0.60 21.98
C ARG A 465 -6.83 -0.57 21.47
N ILE A 466 -6.91 -0.88 20.17
CA ILE A 466 -6.11 -1.94 19.54
C ILE A 466 -4.62 -1.61 19.63
N LEU A 467 -4.23 -0.40 19.25
CA LEU A 467 -2.84 0.05 19.29
C LEU A 467 -2.26 0.02 20.71
N ASP A 468 -3.04 0.50 21.69
CA ASP A 468 -2.63 0.54 23.09
C ASP A 468 -2.50 -0.85 23.70
N ALA A 469 -3.42 -1.77 23.39
CA ALA A 469 -3.33 -3.16 23.85
C ALA A 469 -2.07 -3.86 23.31
N ILE A 470 -1.79 -3.72 22.01
CA ILE A 470 -0.57 -4.28 21.40
C ILE A 470 0.68 -3.64 22.01
N HIS A 471 0.69 -2.32 22.18
CA HIS A 471 1.82 -1.59 22.74
C HIS A 471 2.09 -1.96 24.21
N GLU A 472 1.06 -2.05 25.05
CA GLU A 472 1.17 -2.44 26.45
C GLU A 472 1.70 -3.87 26.60
N ARG A 473 1.22 -4.79 25.75
CA ARG A 473 1.62 -6.19 25.79
C ARG A 473 3.05 -6.42 25.29
N THR A 474 3.45 -5.75 24.22
CA THR A 474 4.73 -6.01 23.54
C THR A 474 5.85 -5.06 23.96
N GLY A 475 5.51 -3.86 24.45
CA GLY A 475 6.45 -2.77 24.67
C GLY A 475 7.08 -2.20 23.38
N ASP A 476 6.65 -2.63 22.18
CA ASP A 476 7.26 -2.15 20.93
C ASP A 476 6.70 -0.77 20.56
N PRO A 477 7.52 0.30 20.58
CA PRO A 477 7.07 1.67 20.29
C PRO A 477 6.51 1.84 18.87
N ARG A 478 6.69 0.84 17.99
CA ARG A 478 6.00 0.74 16.70
C ARG A 478 4.49 0.95 16.82
N TYR A 479 3.85 0.39 17.85
CA TYR A 479 2.39 0.42 17.98
C TYR A 479 1.85 1.63 18.73
N ARG A 480 2.71 2.57 19.16
CA ARG A 480 2.24 3.76 19.88
C ARG A 480 1.24 4.54 19.01
N ALA A 481 0.04 4.78 19.53
CA ALA A 481 -0.96 5.59 18.81
C ALA A 481 -0.45 7.03 18.63
N SER A 482 -0.64 7.60 17.45
CA SER A 482 -0.33 9.01 17.20
C SER A 482 -1.19 9.90 18.10
N LEU A 483 -0.62 11.03 18.56
CA LEU A 483 -1.36 11.95 19.42
C LEU A 483 -2.55 12.57 18.68
N TRP A 484 -2.46 12.73 17.36
CA TRP A 484 -3.57 13.22 16.55
C TRP A 484 -4.74 12.25 16.58
N LEU A 485 -4.49 10.96 16.32
CA LEU A 485 -5.52 9.93 16.37
C LEU A 485 -6.14 9.82 17.77
N ARG A 486 -5.29 9.77 18.81
CA ARG A 486 -5.73 9.67 20.21
C ARG A 486 -6.65 10.82 20.60
N ARG A 487 -6.24 12.07 20.35
CA ARG A 487 -7.04 13.25 20.71
C ARG A 487 -8.36 13.28 19.98
N ARG A 488 -8.41 12.86 18.72
CA ARG A 488 -9.67 12.79 17.96
C ARG A 488 -10.59 11.71 18.52
N ALA A 489 -10.05 10.54 18.87
CA ALA A 489 -10.81 9.49 19.54
C ALA A 489 -11.40 9.97 20.89
N GLU A 490 -10.57 10.59 21.74
CA GLU A 490 -11.00 11.13 23.05
C GLU A 490 -12.10 12.18 22.93
N LEU A 491 -12.04 13.01 21.89
CA LEU A 491 -13.02 14.06 21.60
C LEU A 491 -14.18 13.60 20.71
N LYS A 492 -14.20 12.32 20.30
CA LYS A 492 -15.19 11.75 19.37
C LYS A 492 -15.31 12.54 18.06
N LEU A 493 -14.17 12.97 17.53
CA LEU A 493 -14.08 13.69 16.25
C LEU A 493 -13.83 12.71 15.11
N PRO A 494 -14.47 12.90 13.94
CA PRO A 494 -14.23 12.07 12.75
C PRO A 494 -12.80 12.21 12.26
N LEU A 495 -12.16 11.17 11.75
CA LEU A 495 -10.82 11.22 11.18
C LEU A 495 -10.83 11.76 9.75
N ALA A 496 -11.83 11.38 8.94
CA ALA A 496 -11.94 11.71 7.53
C ALA A 496 -12.46 13.15 7.28
N GLU A 497 -13.20 13.72 8.23
CA GLU A 497 -13.71 15.09 8.15
C GLU A 497 -12.78 16.06 8.91
N TYR A 498 -11.58 16.26 8.36
CA TYR A 498 -10.60 17.22 8.86
C TYR A 498 -10.16 18.13 7.73
N ASN A 499 -10.47 19.43 7.88
CA ASN A 499 -10.12 20.49 6.94
C ASN A 499 -8.67 20.95 7.08
#